data_AF-A0A8E2VH59-F1
#
_entry.id   AF-A0A8E2VH59-F1
#
_cell.length_a   1.000
_cell.length_b   1.000
_cell.length_c   1.000
_cell.angle_alpha   90.00
_cell.angle_beta   90.00
_cell.angle_gamma   90.00
#
_symmetry.space_group_name_H-M   'P 1'
#
loop_
_entity.id
_entity.type
_entity.pdbx_description
1 polymer ?
#
loop_
_entity_poly.entity_id
_entity_poly.type
_entity_poly.pdbx_seq_one_letter_code
_entity_poly.pdbx_strand_id
1 'polypeptide(L)' 'MAGFIEGVPRSQTVLFPERLEDWIGEDDLVRAVDLFVAELDLSALGFERATSARTG' A
#
# COMPACT_ATOMS: atom_id res chain seq x y z
N MET A 1 -5.16 3.81 29.48
CA MET A 1 -4.62 5.18 29.35
C MET A 1 -4.51 5.44 27.86
N ALA A 2 -5.51 6.10 27.26
CA ALA A 2 -5.57 6.28 25.81
C ALA A 2 -4.47 7.26 25.38
N GLY A 3 -3.50 6.77 24.61
CA GLY A 3 -2.43 7.57 24.05
C GLY A 3 -3.02 8.59 23.09
N PHE A 4 -2.87 9.86 23.42
CA PHE A 4 -3.25 10.96 22.55
C PHE A 4 -2.43 10.84 21.26
N ILE A 5 -3.09 10.78 20.11
CA ILE A 5 -2.40 10.82 18.82
C ILE A 5 -2.07 12.30 18.57
N GLU A 6 -0.83 12.67 18.83
CA GLU A 6 -0.32 14.01 18.53
C GLU A 6 -0.23 14.17 17.01
N GLY A 7 -1.08 15.03 16.46
CA GLY A 7 -1.14 15.26 15.01
C GLY A 7 0.12 15.94 14.48
N VAL A 8 0.60 15.49 13.32
CA VAL A 8 1.78 16.07 12.67
C VAL A 8 1.48 17.51 12.22
N PRO A 9 2.37 18.49 12.46
CA PRO A 9 2.17 19.88 12.06
C PRO A 9 1.98 20.00 10.53
N ARG A 10 0.90 20.69 10.13
CA ARG A 10 0.48 20.86 8.72
C ARG A 10 1.50 21.55 7.80
N SER A 11 2.50 22.20 8.37
CA SER A 11 3.59 22.88 7.65
C SER A 11 4.80 21.99 7.40
N GLN A 12 4.78 20.73 7.87
CA GLN A 12 5.89 19.82 7.68
C GLN A 12 5.93 19.32 6.24
N THR A 13 6.81 19.92 5.44
CA THR A 13 7.19 19.41 4.13
C THR A 13 8.00 18.14 4.34
N VAL A 14 7.36 16.97 4.27
CA VAL A 14 8.10 15.72 4.17
C VAL A 14 8.54 15.58 2.72
N LEU A 15 9.86 15.46 2.50
CA LEU A 15 10.40 15.08 1.20
C LEU A 15 9.85 13.70 0.86
N PHE A 16 9.17 13.57 -0.27
CA PHE A 16 8.74 12.27 -0.76
C PHE A 16 9.97 11.37 -0.89
N PRO A 17 9.89 10.10 -0.47
CA PRO A 17 10.96 9.15 -0.71
C PRO A 17 11.16 8.97 -2.21
N GLU A 18 12.33 8.46 -2.60
CA GLU A 18 12.59 8.12 -3.99
C GLU A 18 11.62 7.05 -4.50
N ARG A 19 11.16 6.16 -3.59
CA ARG A 19 10.20 5.11 -3.88
C ARG A 19 9.14 5.00 -2.78
N LEU A 20 7.91 4.68 -3.17
CA LEU A 20 6.83 4.40 -2.21
C LEU A 20 7.21 3.27 -1.24
N GLU A 21 7.94 2.27 -1.73
CA GLU A 21 8.38 1.13 -0.93
C GLU A 21 9.26 1.53 0.26
N ASP A 22 9.95 2.68 0.20
CA ASP A 22 10.82 3.16 1.27
C ASP A 22 10.02 3.68 2.49
N TRP A 23 8.71 3.90 2.31
CA TRP A 23 7.78 4.25 3.39
C TRP A 23 6.97 3.07 3.91
N ILE A 24 6.95 1.95 3.19
CA ILE A 24 6.16 0.77 3.54
C ILE A 24 7.05 -0.24 4.26
N GLY A 25 6.95 -0.23 5.59
CA GLY A 25 7.61 -1.20 6.46
C GLY A 25 7.10 -2.63 6.27
N GLU A 26 7.77 -3.57 6.94
CA GLU A 26 7.39 -4.99 6.94
C GLU A 26 6.09 -5.24 7.73
N ASP A 27 5.90 -4.50 8.82
CA ASP A 27 4.73 -4.63 9.70
C ASP A 27 3.51 -3.80 9.25
N ASP A 28 3.64 -3.05 8.16
CA ASP A 28 2.54 -2.22 7.66
C ASP A 28 1.43 -3.07 7.08
N LEU A 29 0.19 -2.76 7.44
CA LEU A 29 -1.00 -3.53 7.04
C LEU A 29 -1.16 -3.70 5.53
N VAL A 30 -0.59 -2.80 4.73
CA VAL A 30 -0.60 -2.93 3.27
C VAL A 30 0.12 -4.20 2.80
N ARG A 31 1.13 -4.69 3.53
CA ARG A 31 1.80 -5.97 3.25
C ARG A 31 0.86 -7.17 3.37
N ALA A 32 -0.10 -7.13 4.31
CA ALA A 32 -1.11 -8.17 4.41
C ALA A 32 -2.06 -8.17 3.21
N VAL A 33 -2.36 -6.99 2.65
CA VAL A 33 -3.15 -6.87 1.42
C VAL A 33 -2.37 -7.44 0.23
N ASP A 34 -1.08 -7.12 0.11
CA ASP A 34 -0.21 -7.67 -0.93
C ASP A 34 -0.19 -9.20 -0.91
N LEU A 35 0.00 -9.79 0.29
CA LEU A 35 -0.01 -11.24 0.49
C LEU A 35 -1.36 -11.86 0.12
N PHE A 36 -2.46 -11.26 0.59
CA PHE A 36 -3.80 -11.75 0.28
C PHE A 36 -4.07 -11.75 -1.22
N VAL A 37 -3.74 -10.67 -1.92
CA VAL A 37 -3.95 -10.56 -3.37
C VAL A 37 -3.06 -11.54 -4.14
N ALA A 38 -1.83 -11.79 -3.68
CA ALA A 38 -0.91 -12.75 -4.30
C ALA A 38 -1.43 -14.20 -4.28
N GLU A 39 -2.28 -14.56 -3.30
CA GLU A 39 -2.88 -15.89 -3.18
C GLU A 39 -4.17 -16.06 -4.01
N LEU A 40 -4.75 -14.97 -4.53
CA LEU A 40 -6.00 -15.03 -5.29
C LEU A 40 -5.75 -15.21 -6.79
N ASP A 41 -6.48 -16.15 -7.39
CA ASP A 41 -6.65 -16.18 -8.84
C ASP A 41 -7.72 -15.16 -9.27
N LEU A 42 -7.28 -13.93 -9.44
CA LEU A 42 -8.15 -12.83 -9.89
C LEU A 42 -8.81 -13.11 -11.26
N SER A 43 -8.16 -13.91 -12.11
CA SER A 43 -8.73 -14.27 -13.41
C SER A 43 -9.89 -15.26 -13.26
N ALA A 44 -9.74 -16.28 -12.42
CA ALA A 44 -10.79 -17.24 -12.11
C ALA A 44 -11.96 -16.60 -11.35
N LEU A 45 -11.70 -15.55 -10.57
CA LEU A 45 -12.72 -14.74 -9.90
C LEU A 45 -13.49 -13.81 -10.86
N GLY A 46 -13.11 -13.75 -12.14
CA GLY A 46 -13.82 -12.98 -13.16
C GLY A 46 -13.40 -11.51 -13.25
N PHE A 47 -12.26 -11.12 -12.68
CA PHE A 47 -11.74 -9.77 -12.86
C PHE A 47 -11.19 -9.58 -14.28
N GLU A 48 -11.90 -8.79 -15.09
CA GLU A 48 -11.54 -8.53 -16.50
C GLU A 48 -10.18 -7.85 -16.68
N ARG A 49 -9.66 -7.19 -15.64
CA ARG A 49 -8.39 -6.44 -15.65
C ARG A 49 -7.38 -6.98 -14.64
N ALA A 50 -7.40 -8.29 -14.40
CA ALA A 50 -6.43 -8.96 -13.53
C ALA A 50 -4.98 -8.92 -14.09
N THR A 51 -4.83 -8.75 -15.40
CA THR A 51 -3.52 -8.66 -16.07
C THR A 51 -3.25 -7.22 -16.50
N SER A 52 -2.02 -6.76 -16.28
CA SER A 52 -1.58 -5.44 -16.72
C SER A 52 -1.75 -5.28 -18.24
N ALA A 53 -2.20 -4.09 -18.66
CA ALA A 53 -2.23 -3.74 -20.06
C ALA A 53 -0.79 -3.60 -20.58
N ARG A 54 -0.59 -3.85 -21.88
CA ARG A 54 0.73 -3.69 -22.53
C ARG A 54 1.27 -2.25 -22.45
N THR A 55 0.37 -1.29 -22.30
CA THR A 55 0.67 0.14 -22.13
C THR A 55 0.71 0.41 -20.63
N GLY A 56 1.86 0.13 -20.01
CA GLY A 56 2.12 0.56 -18.63
C GLY A 56 1.88 2.05 -18.44
#